data_AF-L8HA96-F1
#
_entry.id   AF-L8HA96-F1
#
_cell.length_a   1.000
_cell.length_b   1.000
_cell.length_c   1.000
_cell.angle_alpha   90.00
_cell.angle_beta   90.00
_cell.angle_gamma   90.00
#
_symmetry.space_group_name_H-M   'P 1'
#
loop_
_entity.id
_entity.type
_entity.pdbx_description
1 polymer ?
#
loop_
_entity_poly.entity_id
_entity_poly.type
_entity_poly.pdbx_seq_one_letter_code
_entity_poly.pdbx_strand_id
1 'polypeptide(L)' 'MKKEKDVLVNYVTCGPDGKVRRLVEEGVIRPDVDRVFDDLAQLPEAHALLERGEARGKVVIKVQDPLTAAAAAH' A
#
# COMPACT_ATOMS: atom_id res chain seq x y z
N MET A 1 -28.09 15.73 -6.20
CA MET A 1 -26.91 16.34 -5.56
C MET A 1 -26.11 15.23 -4.88
N LYS A 2 -25.08 14.69 -5.54
CA LYS A 2 -24.17 13.71 -4.92
C LYS A 2 -23.02 14.50 -4.30
N LYS A 3 -22.86 14.43 -2.98
CA LYS A 3 -21.74 15.04 -2.27
C LYS A 3 -20.48 14.29 -2.68
N GLU A 4 -19.65 14.94 -3.47
CA GLU A 4 -18.27 14.55 -3.74
C GLU A 4 -17.53 14.64 -2.40
N LYS A 5 -17.10 13.50 -1.87
CA LYS A 5 -16.27 13.46 -0.67
C LYS A 5 -14.85 13.70 -1.14
N ASP A 6 -14.21 14.76 -0.65
CA ASP A 6 -12.78 14.98 -0.80
C ASP A 6 -12.05 13.75 -0.24
N VAL A 7 -11.54 12.90 -1.14
CA VAL A 7 -10.70 11.76 -0.78
C VAL A 7 -9.30 12.32 -0.54
N LEU A 8 -8.96 12.53 0.73
CA LEU A 8 -7.61 12.92 1.13
C LEU A 8 -6.69 11.70 1.00
N VAL A 9 -6.08 11.52 -0.18
CA VAL A 9 -5.09 10.47 -0.40
C VAL A 9 -3.77 10.88 0.25
N ASN A 10 -3.50 10.36 1.45
CA ASN A 10 -2.22 10.56 2.15
C ASN A 10 -1.16 9.60 1.57
N TYR A 11 -0.34 10.10 0.66
CA TYR A 11 0.90 9.43 0.28
C TYR A 11 1.93 9.63 1.39
N VAL A 12 2.23 8.59 2.17
CA VAL A 12 3.42 8.58 3.04
C VAL A 12 4.61 8.25 2.15
N THR A 13 5.21 9.29 1.57
CA THR A 13 6.56 9.17 1.01
C THR A 13 7.54 9.20 2.18
N CYS A 14 8.25 8.10 2.39
CA CYS A 14 9.34 8.11 3.34
C CYS A 14 10.48 8.93 2.70
N GLY A 15 10.57 10.22 3.08
CA GLY A 15 11.70 11.08 2.75
C GLY A 15 13.01 10.52 3.33
N PRO A 16 14.18 10.97 2.82
CA PRO A 16 15.49 10.37 3.09
C PRO A 16 16.02 10.57 4.51
N ASP A 17 15.27 11.20 5.40
CA ASP A 17 15.55 11.30 6.83
C ASP A 17 15.41 9.89 7.45
N GLY A 18 16.47 9.10 7.25
CA GLY A 18 16.57 7.66 7.48
C GLY A 18 16.40 7.19 8.92
N LYS A 19 15.90 8.02 9.85
CA LYS A 19 15.60 7.62 11.22
C LYS A 19 14.45 6.61 11.27
N VAL A 20 13.32 6.88 10.61
CA VAL A 20 12.18 5.94 10.58
C VAL A 20 12.58 4.67 9.84
N ARG A 21 13.26 4.80 8.70
CA ARG A 21 13.80 3.67 7.94
C ARG A 21 14.72 2.80 8.80
N ARG A 22 15.68 3.42 9.50
CA ARG A 22 16.61 2.72 10.39
C ARG A 22 15.88 1.97 11.51
N LEU A 23 14.86 2.57 12.12
CA LEU A 23 14.07 1.90 13.15
C LEU A 23 13.28 0.69 12.60
N VAL A 24 12.85 0.74 11.33
CA VAL A 24 12.24 -0.42 10.65
C VAL A 24 13.30 -1.49 10.37
N GLU A 25 14.47 -1.11 9.85
CA GLU A 25 15.58 -2.02 9.54
C GLU A 25 16.15 -2.70 10.80
N GLU A 26 16.22 -1.97 11.92
CA GLU A 26 16.60 -2.48 13.24
C GLU A 26 15.47 -3.28 13.90
N GLY A 27 14.28 -3.35 13.29
CA GLY A 27 13.12 -4.10 13.78
C GLY A 27 12.42 -3.49 15.00
N VAL A 28 12.78 -2.26 15.37
CA VAL A 28 12.22 -1.51 16.52
C VAL A 28 10.76 -1.13 16.26
N ILE A 29 10.43 -0.80 15.02
CA ILE A 29 9.05 -0.55 14.59
C ILE A 29 8.72 -1.40 13.37
N ARG A 30 7.46 -1.75 13.20
CA ARG A 30 6.96 -2.51 12.04
C ARG A 30 5.80 -1.77 11.39
N PRO A 31 5.71 -1.73 10.06
CA PRO A 31 4.51 -1.25 9.39
C PRO A 31 3.31 -2.07 9.84
N ASP A 32 2.24 -1.40 10.26
CA ASP A 32 0.97 -2.04 10.56
C ASP A 32 0.25 -2.34 9.24
N VAL A 33 0.39 -3.57 8.76
CA VAL A 33 -0.21 -4.04 7.50
C VAL A 33 -1.48 -4.80 7.82
N ASP A 34 -2.60 -4.34 7.28
CA ASP A 34 -3.92 -4.92 7.52
C ASP A 34 -4.29 -5.94 6.43
N ARG A 35 -4.11 -5.56 5.17
CA ARG A 35 -4.38 -6.44 4.02
C ARG A 35 -3.34 -6.28 2.93
N VAL A 36 -3.07 -7.39 2.25
CA VAL A 36 -2.20 -7.45 1.07
C VAL A 36 -3.01 -8.01 -0.09
N PHE A 37 -2.99 -7.30 -1.21
CA PHE A 37 -3.53 -7.73 -2.49
C PHE A 37 -2.37 -8.16 -3.39
N ASP A 38 -2.46 -9.34 -3.98
CA ASP A 38 -1.34 -9.95 -4.72
C ASP A 38 -1.29 -9.54 -6.19
N ASP A 39 -2.38 -8.95 -6.70
CA ASP A 39 -2.52 -8.52 -8.09
C ASP A 39 -3.02 -7.06 -8.16
N LEU A 40 -2.43 -6.29 -9.07
CA LEU A 40 -2.86 -4.93 -9.38
C LEU A 40 -4.31 -4.87 -9.88
N ALA A 41 -4.82 -5.94 -10.49
CA ALA A 41 -6.23 -6.06 -10.89
C ALA A 41 -7.20 -5.95 -9.70
N GLN A 42 -6.75 -6.21 -8.47
CA GLN A 42 -7.55 -6.09 -7.26
C GLN A 42 -7.58 -4.67 -6.67
N LEU A 43 -6.93 -3.70 -7.33
CA LEU A 43 -6.95 -2.28 -6.91
C LEU A 43 -8.37 -1.74 -6.65
N PRO A 44 -9.40 -2.04 -7.46
CA PRO A 44 -10.77 -1.58 -7.17
C PRO A 44 -11.33 -2.13 -5.85
N GLU A 45 -11.02 -3.39 -5.52
CA GLU A 45 -11.44 -4.02 -4.26
C GLU A 45 -10.73 -3.40 -3.07
N ALA A 46 -9.41 -3.19 -3.20
CA ALA A 46 -8.59 -2.51 -2.21
C ALA A 46 -9.11 -1.09 -1.92
N HIS A 47 -9.46 -0.35 -2.97
CA HIS A 47 -10.03 0.99 -2.84
C HIS A 47 -11.41 0.98 -2.18
N ALA A 48 -12.29 0.07 -2.59
CA ALA A 48 -13.61 -0.06 -1.98
C ALA A 48 -13.54 -0.41 -0.48
N LEU A 49 -12.55 -1.22 -0.07
CA LEU A 49 -12.30 -1.54 1.34
C LEU A 49 -11.91 -0.29 2.15
N LEU A 50 -11.08 0.59 1.57
CA LEU A 50 -10.72 1.86 2.18
C LEU A 50 -11.93 2.80 2.29
N GLU A 51 -12.75 2.91 1.23
CA GLU A 51 -13.94 3.75 1.22
C GLU A 51 -15.00 3.33 2.24
N ARG A 52 -15.11 2.02 2.52
CA ARG A 52 -16.00 1.48 3.55
C ARG A 52 -15.48 1.70 4.98
N GLY A 53 -14.23 2.15 5.15
CA GLY A 53 -13.60 2.32 6.46
C GLY A 53 -13.32 0.99 7.16
N GLU A 54 -13.17 -0.09 6.41
CA GLU A 54 -12.88 -1.43 6.94
C GLU A 54 -11.38 -1.65 7.20
N ALA A 55 -10.52 -0.81 6.62
CA ALA A 55 -9.08 -0.87 6.84
C ALA A 55 -8.70 -0.43 8.25
N ARG A 56 -7.98 -1.28 8.98
CA ARG A 56 -7.44 -0.97 10.31
C ARG A 56 -5.97 -0.52 10.31
N GLY A 57 -5.30 -0.71 9.18
CA GLY A 57 -3.90 -0.39 8.96
C GLY A 57 -3.61 -0.15 7.48
N LYS A 58 -2.37 -0.39 7.04
CA LYS A 58 -1.98 -0.18 5.64
C LYS A 58 -2.53 -1.30 4.76
N VAL A 59 -3.22 -0.90 3.68
CA VAL A 59 -3.54 -1.78 2.56
C VAL A 59 -2.39 -1.75 1.57
N VAL A 60 -1.82 -2.91 1.28
CA VAL A 60 -0.66 -3.09 0.39
C VAL A 60 -1.11 -3.80 -0.87
N ILE A 61 -0.60 -3.37 -2.03
CA ILE A 61 -0.82 -4.03 -3.31
C ILE A 61 0.54 -4.43 -3.85
N LYS A 62 0.72 -5.71 -4.15
CA LYS A 62 1.91 -6.19 -4.84
C LYS A 62 1.79 -5.81 -6.29
N VAL A 63 2.71 -4.98 -6.74
CA VAL A 63 2.92 -4.71 -8.15
C VAL A 63 4.01 -5.67 -8.59
N GLN A 64 3.70 -6.62 -9.47
CA GLN A 64 4.76 -7.36 -10.15
C GLN A 64 5.51 -6.35 -11.01
N ASP A 65 6.81 -6.22 -10.79
CA ASP A 65 7.64 -5.40 -11.64
C ASP A 65 7.62 -6.04 -13.04
N PRO A 66 7.25 -5.29 -14.10
CA PRO A 66 7.23 -5.82 -15.46
C PRO A 66 8.60 -6.39 -15.89
N LEU A 67 9.71 -5.97 -15.27
CA LEU A 67 11.04 -6.55 -15.50
C LEU A 67 11.23 -7.94 -14.85
N THR A 68 10.51 -8.25 -13.77
CA THR A 68 10.60 -9.56 -13.10
C THR A 68 9.63 -10.58 -13.70
N ALA A 69 8.48 -10.14 -14.22
CA ALA A 69 7.51 -11.01 -14.91
C ALA A 69 8.09 -11.63 -16.20
N ALA A 70 8.95 -10.90 -16.92
CA ALA A 70 9.63 -11.40 -18.12
C ALA A 70 10.70 -12.48 -17.80
N ALA A 71 11.27 -12.48 -16.59
CA ALA A 71 12.31 -13.43 -16.18
C ALA A 71 11.75 -14.79 -15.70
N ALA A 72 10.45 -14.87 -15.36
CA ALA A 72 9.80 -16.10 -14.88
C ALA A 72 9.13 -16.93 -15.99
N ALA A 73 9.21 -16.49 -17.25
CA ALA A 73 8.61 -17.14 -18.42
C ALA A 73 9.58 -18.04 -19.22
N HIS A 74 10.74 -18.39 -18.64
CA HIS A 74 11.75 -19.27 -19.23
C HIS A 74 12.15 -20.40 -18.30
#